data_AF-A0A0B5I1D1-F1
#
_entry.id   AF-A0A0B5I1D1-F1
#
_cell.length_a   1.000
_cell.length_b   1.000
_cell.length_c   1.000
_cell.angle_alpha   90.00
_cell.angle_beta   90.00
_cell.angle_gamma   90.00
#
_symmetry.space_group_name_H-M   'P 1'
#
loop_
_entity.id
_entity.type
_entity.pdbx_description
1 polymer ?
#
loop_
_entity_poly.entity_id
_entity_poly.type
_entity_poly.pdbx_seq_one_letter_code
_entity_poly.pdbx_strand_id
1 'polypeptide(L)'
;MTETADAVRTAERDCPECGEPVAEGGQYVTWCAACDWNVDPEVRDEEAPGRIERLRQRLAQQYGEQLLAELSEPDDGAAPGTAADRSEARPGTAGVLATALAVTIHGVTLALLAGGLWLVVAGRGALPLVGALLLGLAVVLRPRFGRLPKDESHRVLLRRTGAPRLFALLDEVAGTVGTTGVRTVVVDADVNASVTTYGIRQQRVLHIGLGLWEVLSPQERIALLGHEFGHYAHGDTRRSLLVGGAFQSLGTWRYTLAPVPAQGLADDLVNLATALPRLLVDGVLAFLEHLTLRQSQRAEYLADSTAARAGGTEAAAGLMDRLLIGRSVVGELRRESVAARTRIGGTDRREDPSEGLWERLAAHAASVPEREYERLRRVAERRGHQVDSTHPPTHLRHRRLTRGVPGGALIVLDAARAAEVDAELAEAKRSVARELVRG
;
A
#
# COMPACT_ATOMS: atom_id res chain seq x y z
N MET A 1 51.56 10.96 20.84
CA MET A 1 51.59 9.68 20.12
C MET A 1 50.17 9.30 19.83
N THR A 2 49.86 9.48 18.56
CA THR A 2 48.61 9.29 17.83
C THR A 2 48.43 7.81 17.48
N GLU A 3 47.23 7.29 17.65
CA GLU A 3 46.69 6.06 17.04
C GLU A 3 45.18 6.07 17.36
N THR A 4 44.21 5.87 16.47
CA THR A 4 44.09 5.80 15.01
C THR A 4 42.58 5.63 14.83
N ALA A 5 41.86 6.73 14.54
CA ALA A 5 40.49 6.63 14.04
C ALA A 5 40.59 6.04 12.63
N ASP A 6 40.03 4.84 12.44
CA ASP A 6 39.99 4.17 11.14
C ASP A 6 38.93 4.88 10.28
N ALA A 7 39.33 6.02 9.74
CA ALA A 7 38.58 6.73 8.72
C ALA A 7 38.72 5.92 7.43
N VAL A 8 37.70 5.13 7.10
CA VAL A 8 37.51 4.62 5.75
C VAL A 8 37.54 5.83 4.81
N ARG A 9 38.67 6.06 4.16
CA ARG A 9 38.82 7.05 3.10
C ARG A 9 37.83 6.66 2.01
N THR A 10 36.67 7.30 2.01
CA THR A 10 35.72 7.20 0.91
C THR A 10 36.48 7.74 -0.30
N ALA A 11 36.69 6.90 -1.31
CA ALA A 11 37.32 7.37 -2.53
C ALA A 11 36.44 8.50 -3.09
N GLU A 12 37.04 9.66 -3.32
CA GLU A 12 36.39 10.84 -3.87
C GLU A 12 36.81 11.00 -5.32
N ARG A 13 35.86 11.34 -6.18
CA ARG A 13 36.09 11.65 -7.59
C ARG A 13 35.45 12.98 -7.93
N ASP A 14 36.06 13.74 -8.83
CA ASP A 14 35.46 14.99 -9.29
C ASP A 14 34.21 14.70 -10.13
N CYS A 15 33.14 15.48 -9.89
CA CYS A 15 31.95 15.43 -10.72
C CYS A 15 32.29 15.85 -12.15
N PRO A 16 31.92 15.06 -13.18
CA PRO A 16 32.25 15.40 -14.57
C PRO A 16 31.47 16.61 -15.11
N GLU A 17 30.40 17.05 -14.44
CA GLU A 17 29.60 18.20 -14.88
C GLU A 17 29.98 19.51 -14.17
N CYS A 18 30.18 19.49 -12.85
CA CYS A 18 30.42 20.71 -12.07
C CYS A 18 31.79 20.76 -11.35
N GLY A 19 32.57 19.68 -11.37
CA GLY A 19 33.89 19.62 -10.73
C GLY A 19 33.88 19.49 -9.20
N GLU A 20 32.71 19.50 -8.54
CA GLU A 20 32.61 19.25 -7.10
C GLU A 20 33.01 17.81 -6.74
N PRO A 21 33.70 17.57 -5.61
CA PRO A 21 34.05 16.23 -5.16
C PRO A 21 32.81 15.39 -4.84
N VAL A 22 32.80 14.16 -5.33
CA VAL A 22 31.73 13.19 -5.16
C VAL A 22 32.29 11.94 -4.51
N ALA A 23 31.77 11.59 -3.33
CA ALA A 23 32.08 10.32 -2.69
C ALA A 23 31.59 9.14 -3.53
N GLU A 24 32.43 8.13 -3.72
CA GLU A 24 32.04 6.87 -4.36
C GLU A 24 30.91 6.19 -3.57
N GLY A 25 29.85 5.79 -4.27
CA GLY A 25 28.64 5.22 -3.69
C GLY A 25 28.78 3.75 -3.22
N GLY A 26 29.91 3.10 -3.46
CA GLY A 26 30.12 1.68 -3.16
C GLY A 26 29.10 0.81 -3.90
N GLN A 27 28.16 0.21 -3.17
CA GLN A 27 27.04 -0.56 -3.72
C GLN A 27 25.86 0.31 -4.21
N TYR A 28 25.87 1.60 -3.90
CA TYR A 28 24.85 2.57 -4.31
C TYR A 28 25.34 3.42 -5.49
N VAL A 29 24.39 4.12 -6.13
CA VAL A 29 24.69 4.98 -7.26
C VAL A 29 25.58 6.14 -6.82
N THR A 30 26.70 6.34 -7.51
CA THR A 30 27.56 7.51 -7.30
C THR A 30 26.98 8.72 -8.04
N TRP A 31 26.52 9.74 -7.32
CA TRP A 31 25.82 10.92 -7.86
C TRP A 31 26.29 12.23 -7.19
N CYS A 32 26.13 13.37 -7.85
CA CYS A 32 26.53 14.68 -7.31
C CYS A 32 25.36 15.43 -6.66
N ALA A 33 25.48 15.81 -5.38
CA ALA A 33 24.44 16.57 -4.68
C ALA A 33 24.34 18.05 -5.10
N ALA A 34 25.40 18.60 -5.72
CA ALA A 34 25.47 20.01 -6.13
C ALA A 34 24.78 20.27 -7.46
N CYS A 35 25.15 19.53 -8.51
CA CYS A 35 24.58 19.67 -9.85
C CYS A 35 23.63 18.54 -10.25
N ASP A 36 23.41 17.57 -9.35
CA ASP A 36 22.37 16.57 -9.52
C ASP A 36 22.71 15.56 -10.66
N TRP A 37 24.00 15.50 -11.01
CA TRP A 37 24.59 14.55 -11.96
C TRP A 37 24.42 13.11 -11.47
N ASN A 38 23.98 12.23 -12.38
CA ASN A 38 23.79 10.79 -12.15
C ASN A 38 22.87 10.45 -10.95
N VAL A 39 22.02 11.38 -10.51
CA VAL A 39 21.05 11.14 -9.43
C VAL A 39 20.02 10.08 -9.81
N ASP A 40 19.67 10.00 -11.10
CA ASP A 40 18.74 9.05 -11.67
C ASP A 40 19.33 8.44 -12.96
N PRO A 41 20.26 7.47 -12.85
CA PRO A 41 20.85 6.84 -14.03
C PRO A 41 19.73 6.21 -14.87
N GLU A 42 19.81 6.34 -16.20
CA GLU A 42 18.81 5.81 -17.13
C GLU A 42 18.48 4.35 -16.82
N VAL A 43 17.30 4.12 -16.23
CA VAL A 43 16.74 2.77 -16.08
C VAL A 43 16.12 2.42 -17.42
N ARG A 44 16.81 1.61 -18.22
CA ARG A 44 16.41 1.23 -19.60
C ARG A 44 15.19 0.30 -19.68
N ASP A 45 14.63 -0.14 -18.56
CA ASP A 45 13.70 -1.29 -18.54
C ASP A 45 12.25 -0.98 -18.13
N GLU A 46 11.85 0.30 -17.99
CA GLU A 46 10.43 0.63 -17.80
C GLU A 46 9.80 0.96 -19.17
N GLU A 47 8.93 0.08 -19.67
CA GLU A 47 8.14 0.35 -20.87
C GLU A 47 7.45 1.73 -20.74
N ALA A 48 7.64 2.58 -21.75
CA ALA A 48 7.10 3.93 -21.70
C ALA A 48 5.59 3.89 -21.46
N PRO A 49 5.07 4.62 -20.44
CA PRO A 49 3.67 4.51 -20.07
C PRO A 49 2.75 4.87 -21.26
N GLY A 50 1.69 4.08 -21.40
CA GLY A 50 0.64 4.31 -22.39
C GLY A 50 0.04 5.72 -22.29
N ARG A 51 -0.68 6.17 -23.31
CA ARG A 51 -1.27 7.53 -23.33
C ARG A 51 -2.22 7.78 -22.16
N ILE A 52 -3.03 6.79 -21.79
CA ILE A 52 -3.97 6.86 -20.66
C ILE A 52 -3.20 6.98 -19.35
N GLU A 53 -2.14 6.20 -19.19
CA GLU A 53 -1.32 6.21 -17.97
C GLU A 53 -0.62 7.55 -17.77
N ARG A 54 -0.07 8.13 -18.85
CA ARG A 54 0.48 9.49 -18.82
C ARG A 54 -0.56 10.54 -18.44
N LEU A 55 -1.80 10.41 -18.93
CA LEU A 55 -2.88 11.32 -18.54
C LEU A 55 -3.21 11.18 -17.05
N ARG A 56 -3.29 9.95 -16.54
CA ARG A 56 -3.52 9.66 -15.12
C ARG A 56 -2.44 10.25 -14.24
N GLN A 57 -1.17 10.02 -14.57
CA GLN A 57 -0.02 10.57 -13.85
C GLN A 57 -0.07 12.11 -13.78
N ARG A 58 -0.39 12.78 -14.90
CA ARG A 58 -0.56 14.25 -14.92
C ARG A 58 -1.70 14.72 -14.03
N LEU A 59 -2.86 14.06 -14.09
CA LEU A 59 -4.00 14.41 -13.25
C LEU A 59 -3.69 14.18 -11.76
N ALA A 60 -3.03 13.08 -11.44
CA ALA A 60 -2.58 12.76 -10.09
C ALA A 60 -1.59 13.82 -9.57
N GLN A 61 -0.67 14.28 -10.41
CA GLN A 61 0.24 15.36 -10.04
C GLN A 61 -0.50 16.68 -9.82
N GLN A 62 -1.37 17.09 -10.74
CA GLN A 62 -2.15 18.34 -10.64
C GLN A 62 -3.04 18.36 -9.39
N TYR A 63 -3.76 17.27 -9.11
CA TYR A 63 -4.58 17.18 -7.90
C TYR A 63 -3.73 17.16 -6.63
N GLY A 64 -2.56 16.51 -6.65
CA GLY A 64 -1.63 16.51 -5.53
C GLY A 64 -1.13 17.91 -5.19
N GLU A 65 -0.71 18.67 -6.21
CA GLU A 65 -0.24 20.06 -6.04
C GLU A 65 -1.35 20.99 -5.53
N GLN A 66 -2.56 20.87 -6.08
CA GLN A 66 -3.72 21.66 -5.64
C GLN A 66 -4.10 21.35 -4.19
N LEU A 67 -4.19 20.06 -3.83
CA LEU A 67 -4.50 19.63 -2.46
C LEU A 67 -3.41 20.03 -1.48
N LEU A 68 -2.14 19.98 -1.89
CA LEU A 68 -1.04 20.47 -1.06
C LEU A 68 -1.20 21.97 -0.78
N ALA A 69 -1.53 22.77 -1.78
CA ALA A 69 -1.78 24.20 -1.61
C ALA A 69 -2.95 24.44 -0.65
N GLU A 70 -4.12 23.85 -0.94
CA GLU A 70 -5.35 23.97 -0.13
C GLU A 70 -5.15 23.60 1.33
N LEU A 71 -4.43 22.51 1.59
CA LEU A 71 -4.24 21.99 2.94
C LEU A 71 -3.01 22.58 3.65
N SER A 72 -2.19 23.37 2.95
CA SER A 72 -1.07 24.12 3.55
C SER A 72 -1.42 25.57 3.87
N GLU A 73 -2.59 26.06 3.46
CA GLU A 73 -3.04 27.38 3.86
C GLU A 73 -3.25 27.39 5.39
N PRO A 74 -2.67 28.38 6.11
CA PRO A 74 -2.85 28.47 7.54
C PRO A 74 -4.34 28.67 7.84
N ASP A 75 -4.89 27.79 8.67
CA ASP A 75 -6.27 27.86 9.12
C ASP A 75 -6.44 29.18 9.91
N ASP A 76 -7.08 30.19 9.31
CA ASP A 76 -7.36 31.48 9.96
C ASP A 76 -8.34 31.26 11.13
N GLY A 77 -7.81 30.82 12.28
CA GLY A 77 -8.49 30.81 13.58
C GLY A 77 -9.37 29.59 13.89
N ALA A 78 -9.35 28.52 13.11
CA ALA A 78 -10.08 27.30 13.48
C ALA A 78 -9.27 26.45 14.47
N ALA A 79 -9.89 26.10 15.60
CA ALA A 79 -9.33 25.13 16.53
C ALA A 79 -9.09 23.79 15.81
N PRO A 80 -7.94 23.13 16.04
CA PRO A 80 -7.63 21.86 15.38
C PRO A 80 -8.71 20.84 15.71
N GLY A 81 -9.41 20.37 14.67
CA GLY A 81 -10.36 19.27 14.75
C GLY A 81 -11.85 19.61 14.75
N THR A 82 -12.30 20.83 14.41
CA THR A 82 -13.76 21.09 14.38
C THR A 82 -14.35 21.86 13.20
N ALA A 83 -13.60 22.68 12.44
CA ALA A 83 -14.22 23.52 11.40
C ALA A 83 -14.07 22.99 9.96
N ALA A 84 -12.87 22.54 9.56
CA ALA A 84 -12.63 22.00 8.21
C ALA A 84 -13.34 20.67 7.94
N ASP A 85 -13.76 19.95 9.00
CA ASP A 85 -14.36 18.62 8.94
C ASP A 85 -15.88 18.64 8.62
N ARG A 86 -16.54 19.81 8.73
CA ARG A 86 -18.01 19.92 8.53
C ARG A 86 -18.43 20.52 7.19
N SER A 87 -17.51 21.11 6.43
CA SER A 87 -17.83 21.72 5.12
C SER A 87 -18.00 20.68 3.98
N GLU A 88 -17.75 19.40 4.22
CA GLU A 88 -17.74 18.35 3.17
C GLU A 88 -18.84 17.28 3.32
N ALA A 89 -19.95 17.60 3.96
CA ALA A 89 -21.06 16.65 4.10
C ALA A 89 -21.81 16.36 2.78
N ARG A 90 -21.56 17.11 1.69
CA ARG A 90 -22.17 16.83 0.38
C ARG A 90 -21.12 16.31 -0.60
N PRO A 91 -21.31 15.12 -1.20
CA PRO A 91 -20.46 14.68 -2.27
C PRO A 91 -20.53 15.70 -3.41
N GLY A 92 -19.37 16.19 -3.85
CA GLY A 92 -19.29 16.97 -5.08
C GLY A 92 -19.84 16.16 -6.27
N THR A 93 -19.99 16.80 -7.42
CA THR A 93 -20.53 16.15 -8.64
C THR A 93 -19.82 14.82 -8.95
N ALA A 94 -18.49 14.77 -8.80
CA ALA A 94 -17.71 13.55 -8.97
C ALA A 94 -18.08 12.44 -7.96
N GLY A 95 -18.32 12.79 -6.70
CA GLY A 95 -18.76 11.83 -5.67
C GLY A 95 -20.16 11.30 -5.92
N VAL A 96 -21.08 12.15 -6.41
CA VAL A 96 -22.43 11.73 -6.82
C VAL A 96 -22.35 10.77 -8.02
N LEU A 97 -21.54 11.10 -9.02
CA LEU A 97 -21.32 10.23 -10.19
C LEU A 97 -20.67 8.90 -9.80
N ALA A 98 -19.67 8.91 -8.91
CA ALA A 98 -19.03 7.68 -8.42
C ALA A 98 -20.04 6.80 -7.66
N THR A 99 -20.90 7.42 -6.85
CA THR A 99 -21.99 6.74 -6.14
C THR A 99 -23.00 6.14 -7.12
N ALA A 100 -23.46 6.92 -8.11
CA ALA A 100 -24.39 6.45 -9.14
C ALA A 100 -23.81 5.29 -9.97
N LEU A 101 -22.52 5.37 -10.31
CA LEU A 101 -21.81 4.32 -11.03
C LEU A 101 -21.69 3.05 -10.16
N ALA A 102 -21.34 3.19 -8.88
CA ALA A 102 -21.29 2.07 -7.95
C ALA A 102 -22.66 1.39 -7.80
N VAL A 103 -23.75 2.17 -7.66
CA VAL A 103 -25.12 1.64 -7.65
C VAL A 103 -25.44 0.89 -8.96
N THR A 104 -25.03 1.43 -10.10
CA THR A 104 -25.24 0.78 -11.41
C THR A 104 -24.50 -0.56 -11.49
N ILE A 105 -23.24 -0.62 -11.05
CA ILE A 105 -22.42 -1.84 -11.02
C ILE A 105 -23.09 -2.92 -10.18
N HIS A 106 -23.51 -2.60 -8.95
CA HIS A 106 -24.24 -3.56 -8.10
C HIS A 106 -25.60 -3.93 -8.69
N GLY A 107 -26.27 -2.98 -9.35
CA GLY A 107 -27.53 -3.16 -10.06
C GLY A 107 -27.43 -4.18 -11.19
N VAL A 108 -26.31 -4.24 -11.92
CA VAL A 108 -26.08 -5.27 -12.96
C VAL A 108 -26.14 -6.67 -12.37
N THR A 109 -25.43 -6.92 -11.27
CA THR A 109 -25.48 -8.24 -10.60
C THR A 109 -26.90 -8.57 -10.11
N LEU A 110 -27.60 -7.58 -9.54
CA LEU A 110 -28.97 -7.76 -9.08
C LEU A 110 -29.94 -8.06 -10.23
N ALA A 111 -29.78 -7.39 -11.38
CA ALA A 111 -30.57 -7.62 -12.58
C ALA A 111 -30.33 -9.02 -13.16
N LEU A 112 -29.07 -9.49 -13.18
CA LEU A 112 -28.74 -10.87 -13.58
C LEU A 112 -29.41 -11.89 -12.65
N LEU A 113 -29.38 -11.66 -11.34
CA LEU A 113 -30.01 -12.53 -10.35
C LEU A 113 -31.54 -12.56 -10.51
N ALA A 114 -32.19 -11.40 -10.54
CA ALA A 114 -33.64 -11.28 -10.61
C ALA A 114 -34.18 -11.75 -11.97
N GLY A 115 -33.55 -11.35 -13.06
CA GLY A 115 -33.90 -11.79 -14.42
C GLY A 115 -33.66 -13.28 -14.61
N GLY A 116 -32.54 -13.81 -14.11
CA GLY A 116 -32.25 -15.24 -14.11
C GLY A 116 -33.31 -16.05 -13.37
N LEU A 117 -33.67 -15.62 -12.15
CA LEU A 117 -34.72 -16.25 -11.35
C LEU A 117 -36.08 -16.20 -12.04
N TRP A 118 -36.44 -15.05 -12.61
CA TRP A 118 -37.70 -14.89 -13.34
C TRP A 118 -37.78 -15.82 -14.56
N LEU A 119 -36.71 -15.94 -15.35
CA LEU A 119 -36.66 -16.86 -16.49
C LEU A 119 -36.72 -18.33 -16.08
N VAL A 120 -36.16 -18.71 -14.93
CA VAL A 120 -36.29 -20.07 -14.40
C VAL A 120 -37.72 -20.39 -13.99
N VAL A 121 -38.40 -19.45 -13.32
CA VAL A 121 -39.74 -19.69 -12.75
C VAL A 121 -40.86 -19.51 -13.79
N ALA A 122 -40.78 -18.49 -14.63
CA ALA A 122 -41.83 -18.10 -15.57
C ALA A 122 -41.50 -18.46 -17.04
N GLY A 123 -40.24 -18.81 -17.34
CA GLY A 123 -39.81 -19.13 -18.68
C GLY A 123 -40.41 -20.43 -19.21
N ARG A 124 -40.53 -20.53 -20.53
CA ARG A 124 -41.02 -21.72 -21.24
C ARG A 124 -39.97 -22.18 -22.25
N GLY A 125 -40.03 -23.46 -22.61
CA GLY A 125 -39.08 -24.05 -23.57
C GLY A 125 -37.65 -23.97 -23.03
N ALA A 126 -36.74 -23.36 -23.81
CA ALA A 126 -35.33 -23.22 -23.43
C ALA A 126 -35.03 -22.04 -22.48
N LEU A 127 -36.00 -21.15 -22.20
CA LEU A 127 -35.78 -19.96 -21.36
C LEU A 127 -35.30 -20.27 -19.92
N PRO A 128 -35.75 -21.34 -19.24
CA PRO A 128 -35.21 -21.70 -17.93
C PRO A 128 -33.71 -22.03 -17.95
N LEU A 129 -33.18 -22.57 -19.06
CA LEU A 129 -31.73 -22.82 -19.20
C LEU A 129 -30.95 -21.51 -19.29
N VAL A 130 -31.47 -20.52 -20.04
CA VAL A 130 -30.90 -19.16 -20.08
C VAL A 130 -30.96 -18.54 -18.69
N GLY A 131 -32.08 -18.71 -17.97
CA GLY A 131 -32.22 -18.24 -16.59
C GLY A 131 -31.18 -18.85 -15.66
N ALA A 132 -30.95 -20.16 -15.74
CA ALA A 132 -29.91 -20.85 -14.97
C ALA A 132 -28.49 -20.34 -15.29
N LEU A 133 -28.19 -20.05 -16.57
CA LEU A 133 -26.93 -19.44 -16.97
C LEU A 133 -26.75 -18.04 -16.35
N LEU A 134 -27.78 -17.20 -16.37
CA LEU A 134 -27.74 -15.87 -15.75
C LEU A 134 -27.54 -15.96 -14.23
N LEU A 135 -28.17 -16.92 -13.57
CA LEU A 135 -27.94 -17.20 -12.14
C LEU A 135 -26.50 -17.61 -11.87
N GLY A 136 -25.94 -18.50 -12.70
CA GLY A 136 -24.53 -18.88 -12.62
C GLY A 136 -23.59 -17.66 -12.75
N LEU A 137 -23.87 -16.80 -13.72
CA LEU A 137 -23.12 -15.56 -13.92
C LEU A 137 -23.27 -14.60 -12.72
N ALA A 138 -24.48 -14.42 -12.21
CA ALA A 138 -24.72 -13.60 -11.01
C ALA A 138 -23.93 -14.13 -9.80
N VAL A 139 -23.85 -15.46 -9.63
CA VAL A 139 -23.02 -16.07 -8.59
C VAL A 139 -21.55 -15.74 -8.80
N VAL A 140 -21.00 -15.87 -10.01
CA VAL A 140 -19.59 -15.58 -10.29
C VAL A 140 -19.24 -14.10 -10.05
N LEU A 141 -20.12 -13.20 -10.51
CA LEU A 141 -19.91 -11.75 -10.55
C LEU A 141 -20.35 -11.01 -9.26
N ARG A 142 -20.96 -11.71 -8.30
CA ARG A 142 -21.46 -11.07 -7.08
C ARG A 142 -20.37 -10.36 -6.27
N PRO A 143 -20.69 -9.26 -5.58
CA PRO A 143 -19.79 -8.65 -4.61
C PRO A 143 -19.33 -9.68 -3.59
N ARG A 144 -18.01 -9.77 -3.39
CA ARG A 144 -17.39 -10.70 -2.44
C ARG A 144 -16.99 -9.93 -1.20
N PHE A 145 -17.49 -10.35 -0.05
CA PHE A 145 -16.96 -9.86 1.21
C PHE A 145 -15.58 -10.46 1.46
N GLY A 146 -14.66 -9.63 1.97
CA GLY A 146 -13.35 -10.08 2.41
C GLY A 146 -13.47 -11.29 3.34
N ARG A 147 -12.56 -12.25 3.18
CA ARG A 147 -12.47 -13.43 4.03
C ARG A 147 -11.13 -13.41 4.73
N LEU A 148 -11.13 -13.86 5.98
CA LEU A 148 -9.88 -14.09 6.67
C LEU A 148 -9.07 -15.16 5.93
N PRO A 149 -7.73 -15.03 5.91
CA PRO A 149 -6.87 -16.08 5.39
C PRO A 149 -7.17 -17.40 6.11
N LYS A 150 -7.14 -18.51 5.38
CA LYS A 150 -7.28 -19.85 5.95
C LYS A 150 -5.95 -20.30 6.57
N ASP A 151 -5.96 -21.28 7.45
CA ASP A 151 -4.74 -21.73 8.16
C ASP A 151 -3.62 -22.22 7.21
N GLU A 152 -3.94 -22.56 5.95
CA GLU A 152 -2.98 -22.99 4.92
C GLU A 152 -2.32 -21.82 4.15
N SER A 153 -2.66 -20.57 4.42
CA SER A 153 -2.38 -19.43 3.52
C SER A 153 -1.10 -18.64 3.80
N HIS A 154 -0.10 -19.27 4.39
CA HIS A 154 1.19 -18.66 4.71
C HIS A 154 1.11 -17.35 5.52
N ARG A 155 0.06 -17.24 6.33
CA ARG A 155 -0.40 -16.03 7.02
C ARG A 155 -0.75 -16.39 8.44
N VAL A 156 -0.17 -15.68 9.41
CA VAL A 156 -0.41 -15.94 10.83
C VAL A 156 -1.53 -15.04 11.33
N LEU A 157 -2.60 -15.64 11.84
CA LEU A 157 -3.75 -14.91 12.35
C LEU A 157 -3.64 -14.73 13.87
N LEU A 158 -3.54 -13.47 14.30
CA LEU A 158 -3.51 -13.09 15.70
C LEU A 158 -4.86 -12.51 16.14
N ARG A 159 -5.27 -12.91 17.34
CA ARG A 159 -6.42 -12.36 18.06
C ARG A 159 -5.93 -11.72 19.35
N ARG A 160 -6.76 -10.84 19.92
CA ARG A 160 -6.45 -10.11 21.16
C ARG A 160 -5.95 -11.00 22.31
N THR A 161 -6.42 -12.23 22.42
CA THR A 161 -5.98 -13.17 23.46
C THR A 161 -4.55 -13.68 23.25
N GLY A 162 -4.06 -13.71 22.01
CA GLY A 162 -2.71 -14.13 21.66
C GLY A 162 -1.69 -13.00 21.57
N ALA A 163 -2.14 -11.75 21.45
CA ALA A 163 -1.28 -10.57 21.39
C ALA A 163 -1.93 -9.36 22.11
N PRO A 164 -2.19 -9.43 23.42
CA PRO A 164 -2.91 -8.38 24.14
C PRO A 164 -2.22 -7.00 24.12
N ARG A 165 -0.89 -6.94 24.16
CA ARG A 165 -0.13 -5.68 24.12
C ARG A 165 -0.19 -5.02 22.75
N LEU A 166 -0.06 -5.81 21.68
CA LEU A 166 -0.26 -5.33 20.31
C LEU A 166 -1.67 -4.76 20.16
N PHE A 167 -2.70 -5.51 20.55
CA PHE A 167 -4.09 -5.02 20.41
C PHE A 167 -4.39 -3.80 21.29
N ALA A 168 -3.78 -3.68 22.47
CA ALA A 168 -3.89 -2.46 23.28
C ALA A 168 -3.24 -1.25 22.58
N LEU A 169 -2.08 -1.44 21.96
CA LEU A 169 -1.44 -0.39 21.15
C LEU A 169 -2.32 0.01 19.96
N LEU A 170 -2.90 -0.96 19.26
CA LEU A 170 -3.81 -0.69 18.13
C LEU A 170 -5.05 0.09 18.56
N ASP A 171 -5.61 -0.19 19.74
CA ASP A 171 -6.75 0.56 20.27
C ASP A 171 -6.36 1.99 20.67
N GLU A 172 -5.17 2.19 21.25
CA GLU A 172 -4.64 3.50 21.61
C GLU A 172 -4.42 4.38 20.36
N VAL A 173 -3.81 3.81 19.31
CA VAL A 173 -3.65 4.51 18.02
C VAL A 173 -5.02 4.82 17.43
N ALA A 174 -5.93 3.84 17.35
CA ALA A 174 -7.26 4.07 16.81
C ALA A 174 -8.02 5.18 17.58
N GLY A 175 -7.93 5.19 18.91
CA GLY A 175 -8.52 6.23 19.76
C GLY A 175 -7.93 7.62 19.50
N THR A 176 -6.61 7.72 19.33
CA THR A 176 -5.90 8.98 19.02
C THR A 176 -6.28 9.55 17.65
N VAL A 177 -6.50 8.64 16.69
CA VAL A 177 -6.91 8.97 15.32
C VAL A 177 -8.41 9.26 15.19
N GLY A 178 -9.23 8.83 16.16
CA GLY A 178 -10.69 9.03 16.13
C GLY A 178 -11.43 7.93 15.37
N THR A 179 -10.93 6.69 15.40
CA THR A 179 -11.56 5.53 14.76
C THR A 179 -11.63 4.33 15.69
N THR A 180 -12.24 3.23 15.26
CA THR A 180 -12.30 1.99 16.05
C THR A 180 -11.11 1.08 15.76
N GLY A 181 -10.65 0.34 16.77
CA GLY A 181 -9.59 -0.67 16.61
C GLY A 181 -9.98 -1.83 15.67
N VAL A 182 -9.07 -2.81 15.55
CA VAL A 182 -9.27 -4.01 14.72
C VAL A 182 -9.67 -5.22 15.55
N ARG A 183 -10.37 -6.17 14.91
CA ARG A 183 -10.76 -7.43 15.57
C ARG A 183 -9.72 -8.54 15.38
N THR A 184 -8.88 -8.41 14.37
CA THR A 184 -7.95 -9.44 13.94
C THR A 184 -6.71 -8.78 13.33
N VAL A 185 -5.55 -9.39 13.56
CA VAL A 185 -4.30 -9.02 12.88
C VAL A 185 -3.86 -10.22 12.05
N VAL A 186 -3.46 -9.98 10.81
CA VAL A 186 -2.84 -10.96 9.91
C VAL A 186 -1.38 -10.54 9.75
N VAL A 187 -0.46 -11.46 9.98
CA VAL A 187 0.97 -11.24 9.82
C VAL A 187 1.46 -12.06 8.63
N ASP A 188 2.16 -11.41 7.70
CA ASP A 188 2.75 -12.03 6.51
C ASP A 188 4.13 -11.45 6.18
N ALA A 189 4.70 -11.86 5.06
CA ALA A 189 6.04 -11.48 4.64
C ALA A 189 6.11 -10.17 3.85
N ASP A 190 4.97 -9.55 3.53
CA ASP A 190 4.93 -8.46 2.56
C ASP A 190 5.72 -7.24 3.06
N VAL A 191 6.24 -6.43 2.14
CA VAL A 191 6.79 -5.10 2.46
C VAL A 191 5.64 -4.10 2.37
N ASN A 192 4.63 -4.28 3.23
CA ASN A 192 3.42 -3.48 3.25
C ASN A 192 2.71 -3.56 4.61
N ALA A 193 1.78 -2.64 4.87
CA ALA A 193 0.74 -2.81 5.88
C ALA A 193 -0.58 -2.29 5.32
N SER A 194 -1.70 -2.85 5.78
CA SER A 194 -3.00 -2.33 5.38
C SER A 194 -4.10 -2.66 6.37
N VAL A 195 -5.08 -1.79 6.54
CA VAL A 195 -6.34 -2.16 7.21
C VAL A 195 -7.43 -2.40 6.17
N THR A 196 -8.08 -3.56 6.24
CA THR A 196 -9.22 -3.94 5.38
C THR A 196 -10.40 -4.43 6.21
N THR A 197 -11.50 -4.81 5.57
CA THR A 197 -12.69 -5.37 6.23
C THR A 197 -13.02 -6.77 5.74
N TYR A 198 -13.58 -7.60 6.62
CA TYR A 198 -14.00 -8.96 6.31
C TYR A 198 -15.39 -9.29 6.85
N GLY A 199 -16.03 -10.25 6.19
CA GLY A 199 -17.37 -10.75 6.52
C GLY A 199 -18.48 -9.76 6.25
N ILE A 200 -19.73 -10.23 6.40
CA ILE A 200 -20.94 -9.42 6.16
C ILE A 200 -21.03 -8.25 7.14
N ARG A 201 -20.49 -8.42 8.36
CA ARG A 201 -20.45 -7.38 9.40
C ARG A 201 -19.29 -6.39 9.23
N GLN A 202 -18.46 -6.53 8.19
CA GLN A 202 -17.41 -5.58 7.84
C GLN A 202 -16.43 -5.32 8.99
N GLN A 203 -16.02 -6.40 9.64
CA GLN A 203 -15.08 -6.34 10.76
C GLN A 203 -13.70 -5.97 10.25
N ARG A 204 -13.00 -5.09 10.95
CA ARG A 204 -11.66 -4.62 10.54
C ARG A 204 -10.59 -5.66 10.84
N VAL A 205 -9.67 -5.84 9.89
CA VAL A 205 -8.45 -6.64 10.01
C VAL A 205 -7.26 -5.79 9.61
N LEU A 206 -6.22 -5.80 10.43
CA LEU A 206 -4.93 -5.20 10.11
C LEU A 206 -4.01 -6.28 9.52
N HIS A 207 -3.43 -6.00 8.36
CA HIS A 207 -2.34 -6.77 7.78
C HIS A 207 -1.02 -6.08 8.13
N ILE A 208 -0.14 -6.82 8.81
CA ILE A 208 1.22 -6.41 9.12
C ILE A 208 2.16 -7.28 8.29
N GLY A 209 2.74 -6.70 7.25
CA GLY A 209 3.83 -7.32 6.53
C GLY A 209 5.15 -7.12 7.27
N LEU A 210 5.78 -8.22 7.67
CA LEU A 210 7.04 -8.21 8.42
C LEU A 210 8.19 -7.60 7.61
N GLY A 211 8.13 -7.68 6.27
CA GLY A 211 9.11 -7.03 5.41
C GLY A 211 9.15 -5.51 5.60
N LEU A 212 8.02 -4.88 5.92
CA LEU A 212 7.96 -3.46 6.29
C LEU A 212 8.14 -3.27 7.80
N TRP A 213 7.43 -4.02 8.64
CA TRP A 213 7.42 -3.81 10.10
C TRP A 213 8.80 -3.89 10.75
N GLU A 214 9.66 -4.81 10.28
CA GLU A 214 10.99 -5.05 10.87
C GLU A 214 12.01 -3.98 10.49
N VAL A 215 11.81 -3.25 9.38
CA VAL A 215 12.72 -2.17 8.95
C VAL A 215 12.35 -0.81 9.55
N LEU A 216 11.24 -0.72 10.28
CA LEU A 216 10.77 0.49 10.96
C LEU A 216 11.23 0.52 12.41
N SER A 217 11.65 1.70 12.86
CA SER A 217 11.82 2.01 14.28
C SER A 217 10.47 1.97 15.03
N PRO A 218 10.49 1.86 16.37
CA PRO A 218 9.26 1.87 17.16
C PRO A 218 8.32 3.05 16.84
N GLN A 219 8.85 4.26 16.62
CA GLN A 219 7.98 5.42 16.40
C GLN A 219 7.46 5.46 14.97
N GLU A 220 8.25 5.00 13.99
CA GLU A 220 7.78 4.85 12.61
C GLU A 220 6.67 3.80 12.52
N ARG A 221 6.67 2.75 13.37
CA ARG A 221 5.54 1.81 13.49
C ARG A 221 4.27 2.50 13.98
N ILE A 222 4.37 3.45 14.92
CA ILE A 222 3.22 4.26 15.35
C ILE A 222 2.73 5.16 14.23
N ALA A 223 3.63 5.81 13.49
CA ALA A 223 3.28 6.62 12.33
C ALA A 223 2.57 5.77 11.26
N LEU A 224 3.07 4.56 10.98
CA LEU A 224 2.45 3.60 10.04
C LEU A 224 1.03 3.25 10.47
N LEU A 225 0.85 2.86 11.74
CA LEU A 225 -0.48 2.55 12.27
C LEU A 225 -1.40 3.77 12.22
N GLY A 226 -0.89 4.95 12.55
CA GLY A 226 -1.64 6.21 12.45
C GLY A 226 -2.10 6.50 11.02
N HIS A 227 -1.24 6.25 10.02
CA HIS A 227 -1.60 6.35 8.60
C HIS A 227 -2.73 5.37 8.25
N GLU A 228 -2.56 4.08 8.57
CA GLU A 228 -3.53 3.03 8.22
C GLU A 228 -4.90 3.24 8.88
N PHE A 229 -4.93 3.65 10.15
CA PHE A 229 -6.18 4.00 10.83
C PHE A 229 -6.74 5.34 10.33
N GLY A 230 -5.89 6.26 9.86
CA GLY A 230 -6.28 7.56 9.31
C GLY A 230 -7.23 7.43 8.12
N HIS A 231 -7.05 6.42 7.27
CA HIS A 231 -7.96 6.10 6.15
C HIS A 231 -9.40 5.86 6.57
N TYR A 232 -9.62 5.32 7.78
CA TYR A 232 -10.96 5.06 8.32
C TYR A 232 -11.55 6.24 9.08
N ALA A 233 -10.73 7.15 9.60
CA ALA A 233 -11.21 8.36 10.28
C ALA A 233 -11.70 9.42 9.28
N HIS A 234 -11.02 9.57 8.14
CA HIS A 234 -11.28 10.66 7.18
C HIS A 234 -12.22 10.28 6.03
N GLY A 235 -12.94 9.15 6.14
CA GLY A 235 -13.99 8.79 5.20
C GLY A 235 -13.51 8.53 3.77
N ASP A 236 -12.47 7.72 3.60
CA ASP A 236 -12.03 7.27 2.27
C ASP A 236 -13.18 6.55 1.53
N THR A 237 -13.73 7.20 0.50
CA THR A 237 -14.84 6.65 -0.29
C THR A 237 -14.50 5.33 -0.95
N ARG A 238 -13.24 5.10 -1.34
CA ARG A 238 -12.81 3.83 -1.94
C ARG A 238 -12.85 2.69 -0.93
N ARG A 239 -12.85 2.98 0.37
CA ARG A 239 -13.03 2.01 1.47
C ARG A 239 -14.48 1.89 1.95
N SER A 240 -15.41 2.66 1.37
CA SER A 240 -16.84 2.53 1.66
C SER A 240 -17.42 1.23 1.09
N LEU A 241 -18.52 0.74 1.68
CA LEU A 241 -19.18 -0.49 1.23
C LEU A 241 -19.66 -0.41 -0.21
N LEU A 242 -20.18 0.75 -0.60
CA LEU A 242 -20.79 0.93 -1.90
C LEU A 242 -19.73 1.06 -3.00
N VAL A 243 -18.86 2.06 -2.89
CA VAL A 243 -17.84 2.36 -3.91
C VAL A 243 -16.70 1.34 -3.84
N GLY A 244 -16.21 1.00 -2.65
CA GLY A 244 -15.21 -0.05 -2.48
C GLY A 244 -15.69 -1.43 -2.93
N GLY A 245 -16.96 -1.77 -2.66
CA GLY A 245 -17.60 -2.97 -3.19
C GLY A 245 -17.69 -2.97 -4.72
N ALA A 246 -17.89 -1.80 -5.35
CA ALA A 246 -17.89 -1.67 -6.80
C ALA A 246 -16.49 -1.90 -7.40
N PHE A 247 -15.43 -1.36 -6.79
CA PHE A 247 -14.04 -1.67 -7.17
C PHE A 247 -13.74 -3.17 -7.08
N GLN A 248 -14.13 -3.83 -5.98
CA GLN A 248 -13.96 -5.27 -5.80
C GLN A 248 -14.72 -6.09 -6.86
N SER A 249 -15.93 -5.64 -7.21
CA SER A 249 -16.75 -6.28 -8.23
C SER A 249 -16.12 -6.14 -9.61
N LEU A 250 -15.72 -4.92 -10.00
CA LEU A 250 -15.01 -4.68 -11.25
C LEU A 250 -13.69 -5.44 -11.33
N GLY A 251 -12.93 -5.55 -10.25
CA GLY A 251 -11.73 -6.39 -10.19
C GLY A 251 -12.04 -7.87 -10.43
N THR A 252 -13.12 -8.38 -9.84
CA THR A 252 -13.59 -9.75 -10.08
C THR A 252 -14.04 -9.94 -11.53
N TRP A 253 -14.76 -8.98 -12.11
CA TRP A 253 -15.23 -9.04 -13.50
C TRP A 253 -14.05 -8.99 -14.48
N ARG A 254 -13.09 -8.09 -14.24
CA ARG A 254 -11.86 -7.95 -15.02
C ARG A 254 -11.03 -9.23 -14.98
N TYR A 255 -10.89 -9.85 -13.81
CA TYR A 255 -10.22 -11.16 -13.68
C TYR A 255 -10.97 -12.25 -14.45
N THR A 256 -12.31 -12.28 -14.36
CA THR A 256 -13.14 -13.29 -15.05
C THR A 256 -13.09 -13.13 -16.58
N LEU A 257 -12.90 -11.91 -17.07
CA LEU A 257 -12.79 -11.55 -18.48
C LEU A 257 -11.35 -11.51 -19.00
N ALA A 258 -10.37 -11.92 -18.19
CA ALA A 258 -8.98 -11.94 -18.58
C ALA A 258 -8.77 -12.87 -19.79
N PRO A 259 -7.90 -12.50 -20.74
CA PRO A 259 -7.63 -13.36 -21.89
C PRO A 259 -7.01 -14.67 -21.43
N VAL A 260 -7.47 -15.77 -22.02
CA VAL A 260 -6.86 -17.09 -21.84
C VAL A 260 -5.78 -17.30 -22.90
N PRO A 261 -4.67 -18.00 -22.56
CA PRO A 261 -3.65 -18.34 -23.55
C PRO A 261 -4.26 -19.10 -24.73
N ALA A 262 -4.10 -18.59 -25.95
CA ALA A 262 -4.69 -19.18 -27.15
C ALA A 262 -3.94 -20.46 -27.54
N GLN A 263 -4.53 -21.63 -27.24
CA GLN A 263 -4.00 -22.94 -27.62
C GLN A 263 -4.81 -23.58 -28.76
N GLY A 264 -5.99 -23.03 -29.08
CA GLY A 264 -6.78 -23.39 -30.25
C GLY A 264 -7.94 -22.45 -30.54
N LEU A 265 -8.71 -22.77 -31.59
CA LEU A 265 -9.81 -21.93 -32.11
C LEU A 265 -10.91 -21.61 -31.07
N ALA A 266 -11.14 -22.51 -30.12
CA ALA A 266 -12.11 -22.28 -29.05
C ALA A 266 -11.65 -21.15 -28.11
N ASP A 267 -10.36 -21.08 -27.78
CA ASP A 267 -9.79 -20.04 -26.93
C ASP A 267 -9.84 -18.67 -27.63
N ASP A 268 -9.56 -18.66 -28.94
CA ASP A 268 -9.67 -17.45 -29.77
C ASP A 268 -11.11 -16.92 -29.80
N LEU A 269 -12.09 -17.81 -29.94
CA LEU A 269 -13.51 -17.45 -29.91
C LEU A 269 -13.92 -16.89 -28.54
N VAL A 270 -13.44 -17.49 -27.45
CA VAL A 270 -13.69 -16.98 -26.09
C VAL A 270 -13.06 -15.61 -25.92
N ASN A 271 -11.80 -15.43 -26.31
CA ASN A 271 -11.09 -14.16 -26.23
C ASN A 271 -11.76 -13.06 -27.07
N LEU A 272 -12.28 -13.39 -28.25
CA LEU A 272 -13.06 -12.47 -29.08
C LEU A 272 -14.39 -12.10 -28.41
N ALA A 273 -15.11 -13.09 -27.87
CA ALA A 273 -16.39 -12.87 -27.19
C ALA A 273 -16.25 -12.03 -25.92
N THR A 274 -15.14 -12.17 -25.18
CA THR A 274 -14.88 -11.40 -23.95
C THR A 274 -14.22 -10.04 -24.20
N ALA A 275 -13.70 -9.78 -25.40
CA ALA A 275 -12.97 -8.54 -25.70
C ALA A 275 -13.79 -7.26 -25.44
N LEU A 276 -15.03 -7.19 -25.93
CA LEU A 276 -15.89 -6.02 -25.75
C LEU A 276 -16.32 -5.84 -24.28
N PRO A 277 -16.83 -6.87 -23.57
CA PRO A 277 -17.09 -6.78 -22.14
C PRO A 277 -15.85 -6.36 -21.33
N ARG A 278 -14.68 -6.88 -21.66
CA ARG A 278 -13.41 -6.52 -21.00
C ARG A 278 -13.09 -5.04 -21.18
N LEU A 279 -13.15 -4.53 -22.41
CA LEU A 279 -12.93 -3.10 -22.69
C LEU A 279 -13.93 -2.21 -21.94
N LEU A 280 -15.20 -2.63 -21.85
CA LEU A 280 -16.21 -1.91 -21.08
C LEU A 280 -15.87 -1.89 -19.58
N VAL A 281 -15.51 -3.05 -19.00
CA VAL A 281 -15.12 -3.15 -17.59
C VAL A 281 -13.89 -2.32 -17.29
N ASP A 282 -12.86 -2.39 -18.13
CA ASP A 282 -11.64 -1.58 -18.00
C ASP A 282 -11.95 -0.07 -18.10
N GLY A 283 -12.83 0.33 -19.03
CA GLY A 283 -13.28 1.72 -19.17
C GLY A 283 -14.09 2.23 -17.98
N VAL A 284 -15.01 1.41 -17.46
CA VAL A 284 -15.81 1.73 -16.27
C VAL A 284 -14.93 1.83 -15.03
N LEU A 285 -13.98 0.91 -14.86
CA LEU A 285 -12.99 0.95 -13.79
C LEU A 285 -12.15 2.23 -13.88
N ALA A 286 -11.60 2.53 -15.06
CA ALA A 286 -10.82 3.74 -15.29
C ALA A 286 -11.60 5.03 -15.00
N PHE A 287 -12.89 5.05 -15.33
CA PHE A 287 -13.75 6.18 -15.05
C PHE A 287 -14.05 6.32 -13.54
N LEU A 288 -14.33 5.22 -12.85
CA LEU A 288 -14.52 5.23 -11.40
C LEU A 288 -13.25 5.65 -10.65
N GLU A 289 -12.07 5.18 -11.09
CA GLU A 289 -10.77 5.62 -10.58
C GLU A 289 -10.60 7.13 -10.74
N HIS A 290 -10.92 7.67 -11.92
CA HIS A 290 -10.82 9.09 -12.23
C HIS A 290 -11.75 9.94 -11.32
N LEU A 291 -13.00 9.53 -11.17
CA LEU A 291 -13.98 10.24 -10.32
C LEU A 291 -13.58 10.27 -8.85
N THR A 292 -12.85 9.25 -8.38
CA THR A 292 -12.44 9.13 -6.97
C THR A 292 -11.00 9.57 -6.71
N LEU A 293 -10.24 9.92 -7.74
CA LEU A 293 -8.79 10.18 -7.66
C LEU A 293 -8.45 11.30 -6.67
N ARG A 294 -9.07 12.48 -6.83
CA ARG A 294 -8.80 13.63 -5.95
C ARG A 294 -9.13 13.32 -4.50
N GLN A 295 -10.25 12.65 -4.24
CA GLN A 295 -10.65 12.30 -2.89
C GLN A 295 -9.70 11.25 -2.27
N SER A 296 -9.25 10.27 -3.06
CA SER A 296 -8.22 9.31 -2.65
C SER A 296 -6.93 10.02 -2.24
N GLN A 297 -6.47 10.98 -3.04
CA GLN A 297 -5.27 11.76 -2.72
C GLN A 297 -5.44 12.63 -1.47
N ARG A 298 -6.62 13.21 -1.26
CA ARG A 298 -6.93 13.96 -0.04
C ARG A 298 -6.87 13.03 1.18
N ALA A 299 -7.42 11.82 1.08
CA ALA A 299 -7.36 10.83 2.14
C ALA A 299 -5.91 10.45 2.51
N GLU A 300 -5.01 10.29 1.53
CA GLU A 300 -3.58 10.09 1.76
C GLU A 300 -2.94 11.24 2.56
N TYR A 301 -3.17 12.49 2.17
CA TYR A 301 -2.64 13.64 2.91
C TYR A 301 -3.18 13.77 4.35
N LEU A 302 -4.45 13.42 4.56
CA LEU A 302 -5.07 13.40 5.90
C LEU A 302 -4.54 12.23 6.74
N ALA A 303 -4.33 11.07 6.13
CA ALA A 303 -3.67 9.92 6.76
C ALA A 303 -2.21 10.25 7.14
N ASP A 304 -1.47 10.97 6.31
CA ASP A 304 -0.11 11.46 6.66
C ASP A 304 -0.13 12.44 7.83
N SER A 305 -1.09 13.36 7.83
CA SER A 305 -1.27 14.31 8.95
C SER A 305 -1.60 13.56 10.26
N THR A 306 -2.32 12.44 10.15
CA THR A 306 -2.67 11.56 11.26
C THR A 306 -1.47 10.74 11.74
N ALA A 307 -0.66 10.23 10.81
CA ALA A 307 0.61 9.57 11.09
C ALA A 307 1.53 10.48 11.90
N ALA A 308 1.67 11.74 11.46
CA ALA A 308 2.48 12.74 12.15
C ALA A 308 1.91 13.11 13.52
N ARG A 309 0.59 13.21 13.68
CA ARG A 309 -0.03 13.43 14.99
C ARG A 309 0.20 12.26 15.94
N ALA A 310 0.05 11.03 15.46
CA ALA A 310 0.19 9.83 16.29
C ALA A 310 1.66 9.58 16.68
N GLY A 311 2.55 9.48 15.69
CA GLY A 311 3.96 9.08 15.86
C GLY A 311 4.97 10.22 15.88
N GLY A 312 4.55 11.47 15.62
CA GLY A 312 5.44 12.63 15.47
C GLY A 312 5.84 12.88 14.00
N THR A 313 6.18 14.13 13.68
CA THR A 313 6.55 14.53 12.32
C THR A 313 7.79 13.79 11.81
N GLU A 314 8.81 13.62 12.66
CA GLU A 314 10.05 12.93 12.29
C GLU A 314 9.80 11.47 11.95
N ALA A 315 9.00 10.76 12.75
CA ALA A 315 8.66 9.36 12.48
C ALA A 315 7.79 9.19 11.23
N ALA A 316 6.89 10.13 10.95
CA ALA A 316 6.08 10.10 9.73
C ALA A 316 6.93 10.38 8.47
N ALA A 317 7.91 11.29 8.55
CA ALA A 317 8.87 11.53 7.48
C ALA A 317 9.80 10.32 7.27
N GLY A 318 10.34 9.76 8.36
CA GLY A 318 11.17 8.55 8.34
C GLY A 318 10.43 7.35 7.74
N LEU A 319 9.14 7.17 8.06
CA LEU A 319 8.30 6.18 7.40
C LEU A 319 8.26 6.37 5.87
N MET A 320 8.07 7.60 5.37
CA MET A 320 8.08 7.86 3.93
C MET A 320 9.44 7.53 3.30
N ASP A 321 10.54 7.82 3.99
CA ASP A 321 11.88 7.46 3.53
C ASP A 321 12.06 5.94 3.46
N ARG A 322 11.58 5.20 4.47
CA ARG A 322 11.60 3.73 4.48
C ARG A 322 10.81 3.14 3.30
N LEU A 323 9.73 3.79 2.87
CA LEU A 323 9.00 3.37 1.68
C LEU A 323 9.79 3.60 0.37
N LEU A 324 10.68 4.60 0.29
CA LEU A 324 11.52 4.84 -0.89
C LEU A 324 12.48 3.67 -1.17
N ILE A 325 12.95 2.99 -0.12
CA ILE A 325 13.82 1.81 -0.25
C ILE A 325 13.04 0.49 -0.36
N GLY A 326 11.71 0.53 -0.43
CA GLY A 326 10.86 -0.68 -0.44
C GLY A 326 11.25 -1.70 -1.51
N ARG A 327 11.61 -1.25 -2.73
CA ARG A 327 12.11 -2.14 -3.79
C ARG A 327 13.43 -2.83 -3.42
N SER A 328 14.33 -2.13 -2.74
CA SER A 328 15.59 -2.69 -2.22
C SER A 328 15.31 -3.74 -1.12
N VAL A 329 14.38 -3.43 -0.21
CA VAL A 329 13.95 -4.35 0.87
C VAL A 329 13.30 -5.61 0.30
N VAL A 330 12.40 -5.50 -0.67
CA VAL A 330 11.80 -6.66 -1.37
C VAL A 330 12.88 -7.49 -2.06
N GLY A 331 13.83 -6.82 -2.73
CA GLY A 331 14.95 -7.49 -3.38
C GLY A 331 15.84 -8.25 -2.40
N GLU A 332 16.15 -7.67 -1.25
CA GLU A 332 16.94 -8.29 -0.18
C GLU A 332 16.20 -9.47 0.46
N LEU A 333 14.92 -9.29 0.81
CA LEU A 333 14.10 -10.36 1.36
C LEU A 333 14.06 -11.57 0.41
N ARG A 334 13.93 -11.31 -0.90
CA ARG A 334 14.01 -12.35 -1.92
C ARG A 334 15.39 -13.02 -1.96
N ARG A 335 16.48 -12.25 -1.94
CA ARG A 335 17.85 -12.78 -1.89
C ARG A 335 18.07 -13.69 -0.67
N GLU A 336 17.69 -13.21 0.51
CA GLU A 336 17.79 -13.96 1.77
C GLU A 336 16.97 -15.25 1.74
N SER A 337 15.73 -15.19 1.26
CA SER A 337 14.89 -16.40 1.14
C SER A 337 15.48 -17.45 0.20
N VAL A 338 16.08 -17.03 -0.93
CA VAL A 338 16.73 -17.92 -1.89
C VAL A 338 18.04 -18.47 -1.34
N ALA A 339 18.86 -17.65 -0.68
CA ALA A 339 20.10 -18.07 -0.05
C ALA A 339 19.86 -19.07 1.09
N ALA A 340 18.79 -18.88 1.87
CA ALA A 340 18.38 -19.83 2.90
C ALA A 340 17.95 -21.17 2.28
N ARG A 341 17.18 -21.15 1.17
CA ARG A 341 16.77 -22.36 0.43
C ARG A 341 17.95 -23.19 -0.07
N THR A 342 19.01 -22.56 -0.57
CA THR A 342 20.19 -23.29 -1.08
C THR A 342 21.02 -23.93 0.02
N ARG A 343 21.03 -23.36 1.24
CA ARG A 343 21.71 -23.94 2.41
C ARG A 343 21.03 -25.18 2.98
N ILE A 344 19.72 -25.36 2.75
CA ILE A 344 18.95 -26.55 3.19
C ILE A 344 19.54 -27.87 2.62
N GLY A 345 20.22 -27.80 1.47
CA GLY A 345 20.87 -28.96 0.84
C GLY A 345 22.29 -29.28 1.33
N GLY A 346 22.89 -28.44 2.20
CA GLY A 346 24.26 -28.60 2.70
C GLY A 346 24.35 -29.44 3.97
N THR A 347 25.50 -30.08 4.19
CA THR A 347 25.77 -30.98 5.33
C THR A 347 25.93 -30.27 6.69
N ASP A 348 25.94 -28.93 6.74
CA ASP A 348 26.05 -28.15 7.99
C ASP A 348 24.67 -27.86 8.59
N ARG A 349 24.19 -28.82 9.38
CA ARG A 349 22.84 -28.87 9.97
C ARG A 349 22.73 -28.14 11.32
N ARG A 350 23.55 -27.13 11.60
CA ARG A 350 23.66 -26.56 12.96
C ARG A 350 22.69 -25.41 13.29
N GLU A 351 22.15 -24.70 12.31
CA GLU A 351 21.25 -23.55 12.54
C GLU A 351 20.05 -23.61 11.58
N ASP A 352 18.85 -23.21 12.05
CA ASP A 352 17.65 -23.10 11.22
C ASP A 352 17.88 -21.97 10.19
N PRO A 353 17.84 -22.22 8.86
CA PRO A 353 18.13 -21.20 7.86
C PRO A 353 17.17 -19.99 7.89
N SER A 354 16.04 -20.11 8.59
CA SER A 354 15.09 -19.02 8.82
C SER A 354 15.44 -18.12 10.01
N GLU A 355 16.37 -18.54 10.87
CA GLU A 355 16.82 -17.78 12.02
C GLU A 355 17.62 -16.54 11.58
N GLY A 356 17.38 -15.41 12.25
CA GLY A 356 18.04 -14.14 11.95
C GLY A 356 17.58 -13.45 10.66
N LEU A 357 16.60 -13.99 9.93
CA LEU A 357 16.17 -13.46 8.62
C LEU A 357 15.70 -12.00 8.72
N TRP A 358 14.88 -11.72 9.73
CA TRP A 358 14.32 -10.38 9.95
C TRP A 358 15.39 -9.40 10.45
N GLU A 359 16.31 -9.87 11.29
CA GLU A 359 17.44 -9.10 11.79
C GLU A 359 18.39 -8.70 10.65
N ARG A 360 18.65 -9.60 9.70
CA ARG A 360 19.45 -9.29 8.50
C ARG A 360 18.74 -8.30 7.59
N LEU A 361 17.42 -8.43 7.42
CA LEU A 361 16.63 -7.47 6.65
C LEU A 361 16.67 -6.07 7.29
N ALA A 362 16.49 -6.00 8.61
CA ALA A 362 16.60 -4.76 9.37
C ALA A 362 18.00 -4.16 9.28
N ALA A 363 19.05 -4.98 9.38
CA ALA A 363 20.44 -4.55 9.21
C ALA A 363 20.72 -4.00 7.80
N HIS A 364 20.19 -4.63 6.75
CA HIS A 364 20.27 -4.11 5.38
C HIS A 364 19.61 -2.73 5.28
N ALA A 365 18.39 -2.57 5.78
CA ALA A 365 17.70 -1.29 5.77
C ALA A 365 18.41 -0.21 6.60
N ALA A 366 19.06 -0.59 7.70
CA ALA A 366 19.88 0.32 8.52
C ALA A 366 21.22 0.68 7.86
N SER A 367 21.74 -0.17 6.96
CA SER A 367 22.99 0.09 6.23
C SER A 367 22.85 1.11 5.10
N VAL A 368 21.61 1.46 4.72
CA VAL A 368 21.35 2.46 3.67
C VAL A 368 21.78 3.85 4.16
N PRO A 369 22.75 4.50 3.51
CA PRO A 369 23.25 5.80 3.95
C PRO A 369 22.25 6.92 3.64
N GLU A 370 22.29 8.01 4.41
CA GLU A 370 21.42 9.19 4.20
C GLU A 370 21.56 9.77 2.78
N ARG A 371 22.76 9.70 2.19
CA ARG A 371 23.01 10.12 0.81
C ARG A 371 22.16 9.35 -0.22
N GLU A 372 21.83 8.09 0.06
CA GLU A 372 20.96 7.31 -0.82
C GLU A 372 19.48 7.70 -0.62
N TYR A 373 19.05 7.96 0.61
CA TYR A 373 17.71 8.51 0.86
C TYR A 373 17.54 9.87 0.18
N GLU A 374 18.52 10.77 0.31
CA GLU A 374 18.53 12.05 -0.39
C GLU A 374 18.42 11.87 -1.91
N ARG A 375 19.21 10.97 -2.49
CA ARG A 375 19.12 10.63 -3.92
C ARG A 375 17.71 10.21 -4.30
N LEU A 376 17.12 9.28 -3.55
CA LEU A 376 15.79 8.74 -3.82
C LEU A 376 14.70 9.79 -3.66
N ARG A 377 14.82 10.73 -2.71
CA ARG A 377 13.91 11.88 -2.59
C ARG A 377 13.97 12.76 -3.83
N ARG A 378 15.17 13.05 -4.36
CA ARG A 378 15.35 13.82 -5.60
C ARG A 378 14.85 13.09 -6.84
N VAL A 379 15.07 11.77 -6.94
CA VAL A 379 14.47 10.93 -7.98
C VAL A 379 12.94 10.97 -7.89
N ALA A 380 12.40 10.88 -6.68
CA ALA A 380 10.95 10.95 -6.46
C ALA A 380 10.34 12.30 -6.84
N GLU A 381 11.09 13.39 -6.70
CA GLU A 381 10.72 14.71 -7.19
C GLU A 381 10.77 14.79 -8.72
N ARG A 382 11.89 14.38 -9.33
CA ARG A 382 12.09 14.41 -10.79
C ARG A 382 11.11 13.55 -11.56
N ARG A 383 10.88 12.31 -11.11
CA ARG A 383 9.96 11.37 -11.77
C ARG A 383 8.50 11.62 -11.38
N GLY A 384 8.24 12.46 -10.37
CA GLY A 384 6.94 12.53 -9.72
C GLY A 384 6.52 11.17 -9.16
N HIS A 385 7.46 10.44 -8.52
CA HIS A 385 7.25 9.07 -8.04
C HIS A 385 5.99 8.96 -7.19
N GLN A 386 5.13 8.03 -7.57
CA GLN A 386 3.94 7.64 -6.84
C GLN A 386 4.04 6.14 -6.56
N VAL A 387 3.52 5.71 -5.41
CA VAL A 387 3.43 4.28 -5.07
C VAL A 387 2.62 3.52 -6.13
N ASP A 388 1.54 4.15 -6.59
CA ASP A 388 0.80 3.79 -7.80
C ASP A 388 0.19 5.05 -8.43
N SER A 389 -0.43 4.93 -9.61
CA SER A 389 -1.00 6.07 -10.35
C SER A 389 -2.23 6.74 -9.71
N THR A 390 -2.62 6.31 -8.51
CA THR A 390 -3.70 6.91 -7.73
C THR A 390 -3.25 7.62 -6.46
N HIS A 391 -2.00 7.42 -6.03
CA HIS A 391 -1.41 8.12 -4.89
C HIS A 391 -0.94 9.53 -5.27
N PRO A 392 -0.92 10.48 -4.33
CA PRO A 392 -0.19 11.74 -4.54
C PRO A 392 1.31 11.45 -4.70
N PRO A 393 2.04 12.27 -5.47
CA PRO A 393 3.50 12.18 -5.55
C PRO A 393 4.14 12.16 -4.15
N THR A 394 5.05 11.21 -3.94
CA THR A 394 5.67 10.94 -2.64
C THR A 394 6.39 12.17 -2.09
N HIS A 395 7.06 12.93 -2.97
CA HIS A 395 7.77 14.15 -2.60
C HIS A 395 6.82 15.26 -2.08
N LEU A 396 5.57 15.36 -2.60
CA LEU A 396 4.60 16.33 -2.11
C LEU A 396 4.08 15.96 -0.72
N ARG A 397 3.87 14.66 -0.47
CA ARG A 397 3.50 14.12 0.85
C ARG A 397 4.59 14.37 1.88
N HIS A 398 5.85 14.06 1.52
CA HIS A 398 7.01 14.32 2.36
C HIS A 398 7.18 15.82 2.63
N ARG A 399 7.02 16.66 1.61
CA ARG A 399 7.08 18.13 1.75
C ARG A 399 6.00 18.65 2.69
N ARG A 400 4.78 18.11 2.66
CA ARG A 400 3.72 18.49 3.60
C ARG A 400 4.13 18.23 5.05
N LEU A 401 4.70 17.05 5.32
CA LEU A 401 5.11 16.67 6.68
C LEU A 401 6.24 17.54 7.20
N THR A 402 7.22 17.81 6.34
CA THR A 402 8.46 18.51 6.70
C THR A 402 8.37 20.03 6.61
N ARG A 403 7.25 20.56 6.12
CA ARG A 403 6.99 22.00 6.07
C ARG A 403 6.48 22.50 7.42
N GLY A 404 7.26 23.35 8.07
CA GLY A 404 6.90 23.99 9.34
C GLY A 404 7.71 23.44 10.51
N VAL A 405 7.23 23.72 11.74
CA VAL A 405 7.89 23.23 12.95
C VAL A 405 7.50 21.76 13.19
N PRO A 406 8.47 20.85 13.37
CA PRO A 406 8.16 19.45 13.68
C PRO A 406 7.24 19.33 14.90
N GLY A 407 6.17 18.56 14.76
CA GLY A 407 5.24 18.24 15.85
C GLY A 407 5.70 17.02 16.64
N GLY A 408 5.52 17.06 17.96
CA GLY A 408 5.76 15.92 18.84
C GLY A 408 4.75 14.80 18.66
N ALA A 409 5.12 13.58 19.07
CA ALA A 409 4.26 12.41 19.03
C ALA A 409 3.22 12.43 20.16
N LEU A 410 1.95 12.14 19.85
CA LEU A 410 0.92 11.90 20.88
C LEU A 410 1.09 10.53 21.54
N ILE A 411 1.64 9.56 20.82
CA ILE A 411 1.92 8.21 21.32
C ILE A 411 3.42 7.99 21.25
N VAL A 412 4.03 7.73 22.40
CA VAL A 412 5.44 7.35 22.50
C VAL A 412 5.52 5.85 22.76
N LEU A 413 6.00 5.09 21.77
CA LEU A 413 6.33 3.67 21.92
C LEU A 413 7.78 3.53 22.41
N ASP A 414 7.97 3.57 23.72
CA ASP A 414 9.29 3.35 24.31
C ASP A 414 9.83 1.92 24.05
N ALA A 415 11.12 1.72 24.33
CA ALA A 415 11.80 0.45 24.06
C ALA A 415 11.19 -0.73 24.84
N ALA A 416 10.67 -0.51 26.04
CA ALA A 416 10.06 -1.58 26.84
C ALA A 416 8.73 -2.02 26.23
N ARG A 417 7.86 -1.06 25.89
CA ARG A 417 6.59 -1.33 25.21
C ARG A 417 6.80 -1.95 23.82
N ALA A 418 7.80 -1.47 23.08
CA ALA A 418 8.18 -2.05 21.79
C ALA A 418 8.60 -3.52 21.94
N ALA A 419 9.44 -3.83 22.93
CA ALA A 419 9.89 -5.19 23.20
C ALA A 419 8.73 -6.13 23.61
N GLU A 420 7.75 -5.63 24.36
CA GLU A 420 6.53 -6.39 24.69
C GLU A 420 5.73 -6.76 23.45
N VAL A 421 5.54 -5.81 22.52
CA VAL A 421 4.85 -6.06 21.25
C VAL A 421 5.64 -7.02 20.37
N ASP A 422 6.96 -6.84 20.29
CA ASP A 422 7.84 -7.72 19.50
C ASP A 422 7.88 -9.15 20.06
N ALA A 423 7.79 -9.31 21.39
CA ALA A 423 7.67 -10.62 22.03
C ALA A 423 6.38 -11.35 21.64
N GLU A 424 5.25 -10.64 21.57
CA GLU A 424 3.97 -11.23 21.12
C GLU A 424 3.99 -11.62 19.63
N LEU A 425 4.79 -10.93 18.81
CA LEU A 425 4.96 -11.24 17.40
C LEU A 425 5.97 -12.35 17.13
N ALA A 426 6.80 -12.75 18.11
CA ALA A 426 7.95 -13.63 17.88
C ALA A 426 7.61 -14.99 17.24
N GLU A 427 6.51 -15.65 17.64
CA GLU A 427 6.09 -16.90 16.99
C GLU A 427 5.61 -16.66 15.56
N ALA A 428 4.88 -15.57 15.31
CA ALA A 428 4.43 -15.20 13.96
C ALA A 428 5.64 -14.95 13.05
N LYS A 429 6.63 -14.18 13.54
CA LYS A 429 7.91 -13.93 12.85
C LYS A 429 8.63 -15.22 12.48
N ARG A 430 8.75 -16.16 13.43
CA ARG A 430 9.38 -17.48 13.18
C ARG A 430 8.59 -18.34 12.20
N SER A 431 7.26 -18.30 12.23
CA SER A 431 6.41 -19.07 11.31
C SER A 431 6.56 -18.55 9.87
N VAL A 432 6.41 -17.23 9.68
CA VAL A 432 6.53 -16.59 8.36
C VAL A 432 7.93 -16.76 7.78
N ALA A 433 8.99 -16.64 8.59
CA ALA A 433 10.36 -16.87 8.13
C ALA A 433 10.59 -18.31 7.64
N ARG A 434 10.15 -19.31 8.42
CA ARG A 434 10.27 -20.74 8.03
C ARG A 434 9.56 -21.03 6.71
N GLU A 435 8.45 -20.36 6.49
CA GLU A 435 7.60 -20.53 5.32
C GLU A 435 8.19 -19.90 4.06
N LEU A 436 8.66 -18.65 4.17
CA LEU A 436 9.43 -17.99 3.12
C LEU A 436 10.62 -18.82 2.66
N VAL A 437 11.30 -19.46 3.61
CA VAL A 437 12.46 -20.31 3.32
C VAL A 437 12.06 -21.67 2.73
N ARG A 438 10.82 -22.15 2.90
CA ARG A 438 10.43 -23.49 2.43
C ARG A 438 9.98 -23.55 0.97
N GLY A 439 9.43 -22.47 0.41
CA GLY A 439 8.91 -22.53 -0.96
C GLY A 439 7.59 -21.86 -1.09
#